data_AF-A0A2H5PPD8-F1
#
_entry.id   AF-A0A2H5PPD8-F1
#
_cell.length_a   1.000
_cell.length_b   1.000
_cell.length_c   1.000
_cell.angle_alpha   90.00
_cell.angle_beta   90.00
_cell.angle_gamma   90.00
#
_symmetry.space_group_name_H-M   'P 1'
#
loop_
_entity.id
_entity.type
_entity.pdbx_description
1 polymer ?
#
loop_
_entity_poly.entity_id
_entity_poly.type
_entity_poly.pdbx_seq_one_letter_code
_entity_poly.pdbx_strand_id
1 'polypeptide(L)'
;MKEIFANGGEADVDNNNATERIEFSRLRSLSLGNLAEVTSFFREVKTPSASPHRRVPEEELTNSCSNEINLDSSTQLFNEKVELPNLEALELCAINVDKIWHYNLLPFMLSRFQSLTRLIVRSCPKLKYIFSASMIQNFELLRELSIADCRGLREIISKDRADHVTPCFVFPQMTTLRLEILPELKCYTLECILRNGQH
;
A
#
# COMPACT_ATOMS: atom_id res chain seq x y z
N MET A 1 -6.48 -3.03 19.08
CA MET A 1 -5.27 -2.25 18.74
C MET A 1 -5.39 -1.88 17.27
N LYS A 2 -5.30 -0.60 16.90
CA LYS A 2 -5.58 -0.14 15.52
C LYS A 2 -4.35 -0.05 14.62
N GLU A 3 -3.16 0.01 15.21
CA GLU A 3 -1.89 0.07 14.49
C GLU A 3 -0.91 -0.94 15.08
N ILE A 4 0.05 -1.43 14.27
CA ILE A 4 1.04 -2.43 14.70
C ILE A 4 2.25 -1.75 15.37
N PHE A 5 2.73 -0.66 14.77
CA PHE A 5 3.81 0.17 15.31
C PHE A 5 3.32 1.62 15.47
N ALA A 6 3.71 2.25 16.57
CA ALA A 6 3.54 3.68 16.79
C ALA A 6 4.88 4.29 17.20
N ASN A 7 5.31 5.37 16.53
CA ASN A 7 6.45 6.14 16.99
C ASN A 7 5.96 7.31 17.86
N GLY A 8 6.52 7.41 19.07
CA GLY A 8 6.38 8.57 19.95
C GLY A 8 7.71 9.29 19.98
N GLY A 9 7.99 10.10 18.95
CA GLY A 9 9.20 10.92 18.94
C GLY A 9 9.08 12.08 19.91
N GLU A 10 9.99 12.18 20.88
CA GLU A 10 10.33 13.47 21.48
C GLU A 10 10.97 14.32 20.37
N ALA A 11 10.44 15.54 20.18
CA ALA A 11 11.01 16.48 19.24
C ALA A 11 12.35 16.97 19.82
N ASP A 12 13.44 16.26 19.51
CA ASP A 12 14.77 16.83 19.68
C ASP A 12 14.88 18.00 18.70
N VAL A 13 15.01 19.18 19.30
CA VAL A 13 15.23 20.47 18.65
C VAL A 13 16.65 20.47 18.12
N ASP A 14 16.89 19.78 17.00
CA ASP A 14 17.94 20.19 16.07
C ASP A 14 17.74 19.59 14.68
N ASN A 15 17.38 20.50 13.78
CA ASN A 15 17.84 20.60 12.40
C ASN A 15 17.40 19.55 11.36
N ASN A 16 16.79 20.10 10.29
CA ASN A 16 16.37 19.49 9.03
C ASN A 16 15.09 18.65 9.06
N ASN A 17 14.08 19.16 8.33
CA ASN A 17 12.89 18.45 7.83
C ASN A 17 13.29 17.19 7.03
N ALA A 18 13.68 16.14 7.71
CA ALA A 18 13.66 14.78 7.21
C ALA A 18 12.41 14.13 7.80
N THR A 19 11.41 13.84 6.97
CA THR A 19 10.31 12.97 7.34
C THR A 19 10.90 11.61 7.69
N GLU A 20 11.01 11.31 8.99
CA GLU A 20 11.62 10.09 9.49
C GLU A 20 10.87 8.89 8.91
N ARG A 21 11.53 8.15 8.01
CA ARG A 21 11.01 6.91 7.43
C ARG A 21 11.52 5.74 8.25
N ILE A 22 10.66 4.75 8.45
CA ILE A 22 11.05 3.53 9.15
C ILE A 22 11.35 2.47 8.10
N GLU A 23 12.60 2.04 8.10
CA GLU A 23 13.10 0.99 7.22
C GLU A 23 13.26 -0.33 7.97
N PHE A 24 12.73 -1.40 7.40
CA PHE A 24 12.93 -2.77 7.88
C PHE A 24 13.82 -3.55 6.92
N SER A 25 15.09 -3.13 6.81
CA SER A 25 16.06 -3.64 5.83
C SER A 25 16.35 -5.15 5.95
N ARG A 26 16.13 -5.76 7.11
CA ARG A 26 16.39 -7.19 7.35
C ARG A 26 15.14 -8.07 7.21
N LEU A 27 13.95 -7.48 7.12
CA LEU A 27 12.70 -8.23 7.13
C LEU A 27 12.44 -8.83 5.75
N ARG A 28 12.51 -10.16 5.65
CA ARG A 28 12.25 -10.91 4.40
C ARG A 28 10.85 -11.50 4.32
N SER A 29 10.22 -11.79 5.46
CA SER A 29 8.88 -12.37 5.51
C SER A 29 8.04 -11.66 6.57
N LEU A 30 6.81 -11.30 6.22
CA LEU A 30 5.84 -10.67 7.10
C LEU A 30 4.50 -11.39 6.97
N SER A 31 3.94 -11.82 8.09
CA SER A 31 2.60 -12.43 8.16
C SER A 31 1.75 -11.67 9.17
N LEU A 32 0.62 -11.15 8.72
CA LEU A 32 -0.36 -10.43 9.54
C LEU A 32 -1.69 -11.17 9.49
N GLY A 33 -2.18 -11.60 10.65
CA GLY A 33 -3.33 -12.50 10.76
C GLY A 33 -4.25 -12.14 11.91
N ASN A 34 -5.57 -12.17 11.68
CA ASN A 34 -6.59 -11.98 12.73
C ASN A 34 -6.53 -10.61 13.41
N LEU A 35 -6.21 -9.56 12.65
CA LEU A 35 -6.09 -8.19 13.14
C LEU A 35 -7.26 -7.32 12.64
N ALA A 36 -8.48 -7.65 13.08
CA ALA A 36 -9.71 -7.01 12.60
C ALA A 36 -9.80 -5.50 12.89
N GLU A 37 -9.12 -5.06 13.94
CA GLU A 37 -9.03 -3.66 14.36
C GLU A 37 -7.90 -2.89 13.66
N VAL A 38 -6.93 -3.59 13.05
CA VAL A 38 -5.75 -2.94 12.46
C VAL A 38 -6.12 -2.33 11.12
N THR A 39 -5.88 -1.02 11.01
CA THR A 39 -6.15 -0.22 9.82
C THR A 39 -4.89 0.38 9.20
N SER A 40 -3.75 0.32 9.90
CA SER A 40 -2.43 0.76 9.43
C SER A 40 -1.32 -0.06 10.08
N PHE A 41 -0.24 -0.33 9.34
CA PHE A 41 0.97 -0.95 9.87
C PHE A 41 1.73 0.00 10.81
N PHE A 42 1.75 1.30 10.48
CA PHE A 42 2.48 2.31 11.22
C PHE A 42 1.65 3.58 11.41
N ARG A 43 1.67 4.14 12.62
CA ARG A 43 1.14 5.48 12.89
C ARG A 43 2.18 6.38 13.53
N GLU A 44 2.28 7.58 12.97
CA GLU A 44 2.96 8.67 13.64
C GLU A 44 1.98 9.38 14.58
N VAL A 45 2.38 9.57 15.83
CA VAL A 45 1.65 10.41 16.77
C VAL A 45 2.34 11.77 16.79
N LYS A 46 1.76 12.78 16.13
CA LYS A 46 2.18 14.17 16.35
C LYS A 46 1.80 14.54 17.77
N THR A 47 2.79 14.78 18.62
CA THR A 47 2.55 15.33 19.96
C THR A 47 2.01 16.76 19.83
N PRO A 48 1.02 17.17 20.64
CA PRO A 48 0.61 18.57 20.67
C PRO A 48 1.79 19.37 21.22
N SER A 49 2.42 20.21 20.40
CA SER A 49 3.44 21.11 20.91
C SER A 49 2.78 22.09 21.88
N ALA A 50 3.10 21.95 23.16
CA ALA A 50 2.70 22.92 24.17
C ALA A 50 3.57 24.17 24.01
N SER A 51 3.05 25.18 23.31
CA SER A 51 3.56 26.55 23.41
C SER A 51 2.37 27.49 23.50
N PRO A 52 2.09 28.07 24.68
CA PRO A 52 1.13 29.15 24.79
C PRO A 52 1.83 30.40 24.28
N HIS A 53 1.41 30.97 23.14
CA HIS A 53 1.21 32.42 23.01
C HIS A 53 0.79 32.84 21.59
N ARG A 54 -0.30 33.63 21.59
CA ARG A 54 -0.77 34.64 20.63
C ARG A 54 -1.37 34.18 19.30
N ARG A 55 -2.70 34.35 19.24
CA ARG A 55 -3.51 34.43 18.02
C ARG A 55 -3.09 35.65 17.20
N VAL A 56 -2.88 35.45 15.91
CA VAL A 56 -3.05 36.47 14.85
C VAL A 56 -3.70 35.74 13.66
N PRO A 57 -4.76 36.27 13.04
CA PRO A 57 -5.31 35.73 11.80
C PRO A 57 -4.75 36.51 10.62
N GLU A 58 -3.77 35.95 9.88
CA GLU A 58 -3.35 36.52 8.60
C GLU A 58 -3.09 35.43 7.56
N GLU A 59 -3.71 35.64 6.41
CA GLU A 59 -3.66 34.87 5.19
C GLU A 59 -2.29 35.00 4.49
N GLU A 60 -2.06 34.03 3.60
CA GLU A 60 -1.20 34.11 2.40
C GLU A 60 0.14 33.32 2.36
N LEU A 61 0.15 32.44 1.35
CA LEU A 61 1.27 31.91 0.57
C LEU A 61 2.03 30.69 1.12
N THR A 62 1.41 29.52 1.00
CA THR A 62 2.11 28.37 0.37
C THR A 62 1.22 27.75 -0.71
N ASN A 63 1.51 28.15 -1.94
CA ASN A 63 1.02 27.48 -3.14
C ASN A 63 1.87 26.20 -3.33
N SER A 64 1.29 25.06 -3.00
CA SER A 64 1.71 23.74 -3.48
C SER A 64 0.44 22.96 -3.70
N CYS A 65 0.12 22.71 -4.97
CA CYS A 65 -1.13 22.17 -5.46
C CYS A 65 -1.63 20.98 -4.63
N SER A 66 -2.44 21.32 -3.63
CA SER A 66 -3.20 20.38 -2.80
C SER A 66 -4.61 20.44 -3.35
N ASN A 67 -4.87 19.68 -4.42
CA ASN A 67 -6.26 19.37 -4.74
C ASN A 67 -6.74 18.47 -3.61
N GLU A 68 -7.44 19.04 -2.64
CA GLU A 68 -8.18 18.31 -1.62
C GLU A 68 -9.13 17.34 -2.32
N ILE A 69 -8.70 16.09 -2.42
CA ILE A 69 -9.60 14.98 -2.63
C ILE A 69 -10.35 14.88 -1.31
N ASN A 70 -11.67 14.97 -1.35
CA ASN A 70 -12.52 14.52 -0.26
C ASN A 70 -12.15 13.04 0.02
N LEU A 71 -11.25 12.83 0.98
CA LEU A 71 -10.64 11.55 1.36
C LEU A 71 -11.15 11.17 2.75
N ASP A 72 -12.45 11.21 2.95
CA ASP A 72 -13.03 10.69 4.18
C ASP A 72 -13.12 9.15 4.07
N SER A 73 -12.20 8.46 4.77
CA SER A 73 -12.27 7.05 5.24
C SER A 73 -11.48 5.92 4.56
N SER A 74 -10.62 6.11 3.54
CA SER A 74 -9.88 4.96 2.97
C SER A 74 -8.70 4.50 3.85
N THR A 75 -8.74 3.28 4.37
CA THR A 75 -7.67 2.67 5.19
C THR A 75 -6.59 2.02 4.32
N GLN A 76 -5.31 2.20 4.68
CA GLN A 76 -4.15 1.68 3.95
C GLN A 76 -3.20 0.98 4.91
N LEU A 77 -2.80 -0.26 4.60
CA LEU A 77 -1.91 -1.02 5.48
C LEU A 77 -0.49 -0.43 5.51
N PHE A 78 0.14 -0.21 4.36
CA PHE A 78 1.47 0.40 4.26
C PHE A 78 1.38 1.82 3.70
N ASN A 79 1.72 2.81 4.53
CA ASN A 79 1.81 4.22 4.16
C ASN A 79 3.19 4.57 3.56
N GLU A 80 3.39 5.83 3.19
CA GLU A 80 4.63 6.39 2.62
C GLU A 80 5.87 6.31 3.53
N LYS A 81 5.69 6.10 4.83
CA LYS A 81 6.79 6.10 5.82
C LYS A 81 7.41 4.73 6.07
N VAL A 82 6.77 3.66 5.61
CA VAL A 82 7.26 2.30 5.79
C VAL A 82 8.02 1.86 4.55
N GLU A 83 9.28 1.47 4.73
CA GLU A 83 10.15 0.91 3.71
C GLU A 83 10.52 -0.54 4.06
N LEU A 84 10.24 -1.45 3.11
CA LEU A 84 10.41 -2.90 3.25
C LEU A 84 11.24 -3.47 2.09
N PRO A 85 12.45 -2.93 1.84
CA PRO A 85 13.17 -3.11 0.58
C PRO A 85 13.52 -4.57 0.27
N ASN A 86 13.72 -5.39 1.30
CA ASN A 86 14.11 -6.80 1.19
C ASN A 86 12.97 -7.78 1.51
N LEU A 87 11.72 -7.31 1.58
CA LEU A 87 10.58 -8.16 1.84
C LEU A 87 10.29 -9.06 0.63
N GLU A 88 10.42 -10.36 0.82
CA GLU A 88 10.23 -11.39 -0.21
C GLU A 88 8.85 -12.04 -0.13
N ALA A 89 8.29 -12.17 1.07
CA ALA A 89 7.01 -12.83 1.31
C ALA A 89 6.10 -11.97 2.20
N LEU A 90 4.88 -11.72 1.74
CA LEU A 90 3.82 -11.07 2.50
C LEU A 90 2.59 -11.98 2.57
N GLU A 91 2.15 -12.29 3.78
CA GLU A 91 0.88 -12.97 4.04
C GLU A 91 -0.07 -12.08 4.84
N LEU A 92 -1.27 -11.88 4.33
CA LEU A 92 -2.35 -11.14 4.99
C LEU A 92 -3.54 -12.09 5.18
N CYS A 93 -4.02 -12.21 6.40
CA CYS A 93 -5.16 -13.05 6.74
C CYS A 93 -6.13 -12.30 7.66
N ALA A 94 -7.40 -12.20 7.31
CA ALA A 94 -8.41 -11.53 8.13
C ALA A 94 -8.02 -10.09 8.52
N ILE A 95 -7.51 -9.32 7.54
CA ILE A 95 -7.13 -7.90 7.69
C ILE A 95 -8.24 -7.02 7.13
N ASN A 96 -8.57 -5.94 7.84
CA ASN A 96 -9.75 -5.11 7.59
C ASN A 96 -9.40 -3.76 6.92
N VAL A 97 -8.57 -3.79 5.88
CA VAL A 97 -8.12 -2.60 5.13
C VAL A 97 -8.74 -2.51 3.74
N ASP A 98 -8.92 -1.29 3.23
CA ASP A 98 -9.40 -1.06 1.85
C ASP A 98 -8.29 -1.24 0.81
N LYS A 99 -7.04 -0.98 1.23
CA LYS A 99 -5.84 -0.97 0.38
C LYS A 99 -4.66 -1.57 1.14
N ILE A 100 -3.84 -2.37 0.46
CA ILE A 100 -2.58 -2.87 1.05
C ILE A 100 -1.50 -1.77 1.01
N TRP A 101 -1.41 -1.07 -0.12
CA TRP A 101 -0.35 -0.11 -0.41
C TRP A 101 -0.89 1.30 -0.60
N HIS A 102 -0.05 2.31 -0.38
CA HIS A 102 -0.33 3.69 -0.74
C HIS A 102 -0.24 3.90 -2.27
N TYR A 103 -1.36 4.13 -2.95
CA TYR A 103 -1.44 4.19 -4.42
C TYR A 103 -0.96 5.51 -5.06
N ASN A 104 -0.75 6.58 -4.29
CA ASN A 104 -0.24 7.86 -4.81
C ASN A 104 1.29 7.86 -4.76
N LEU A 105 1.94 7.18 -5.71
CA LEU A 105 3.40 7.12 -5.76
C LEU A 105 3.94 8.01 -6.85
N LEU A 106 4.62 9.08 -6.42
CA LEU A 106 5.62 9.76 -7.23
C LEU A 106 6.76 8.76 -7.56
N PRO A 107 7.50 8.95 -8.67
CA PRO A 107 8.50 8.00 -9.17
C PRO A 107 9.58 7.57 -8.15
N PHE A 108 9.88 8.40 -7.15
CA PHE A 108 10.87 8.07 -6.11
C PHE A 108 10.37 7.05 -5.07
N MET A 109 9.08 6.73 -5.05
CA MET A 109 8.47 5.81 -4.07
C MET A 109 8.34 4.37 -4.59
N LEU A 110 8.82 4.12 -5.81
CA LEU A 110 8.74 2.85 -6.52
C LEU A 110 9.61 1.74 -5.89
N SER A 111 10.54 2.07 -4.98
CA SER A 111 11.55 1.11 -4.49
C SER A 111 11.18 0.32 -3.23
N ARG A 112 9.94 0.41 -2.73
CA ARG A 112 9.63 -0.04 -1.36
C ARG A 112 9.33 -1.53 -1.21
N PHE A 113 9.00 -2.23 -2.29
CA PHE A 113 8.59 -3.64 -2.31
C PHE A 113 9.17 -4.44 -3.47
N GLN A 114 10.31 -4.00 -4.04
CA GLN A 114 10.88 -4.58 -5.26
C GLN A 114 11.28 -6.06 -5.14
N SER A 115 11.59 -6.51 -3.92
CA SER A 115 12.02 -7.89 -3.65
C SER A 115 10.85 -8.87 -3.48
N LEU A 116 9.59 -8.41 -3.55
CA LEU A 116 8.45 -9.27 -3.23
C LEU A 116 8.25 -10.35 -4.28
N THR A 117 8.40 -11.61 -3.86
CA THR A 117 8.24 -12.79 -4.70
C THR A 117 6.94 -13.55 -4.42
N ARG A 118 6.37 -13.38 -3.23
CA ARG A 118 5.16 -14.09 -2.81
C ARG A 118 4.19 -13.20 -2.06
N LEU A 119 2.95 -13.17 -2.53
CA LEU A 119 1.84 -12.44 -1.91
C LEU A 119 0.65 -13.38 -1.68
N ILE A 120 0.27 -13.55 -0.42
CA ILE A 120 -0.93 -14.29 -0.02
C ILE A 120 -1.90 -13.36 0.69
N VAL A 121 -3.16 -13.36 0.25
CA VAL A 121 -4.23 -12.57 0.85
C VAL A 121 -5.45 -13.46 1.08
N ARG A 122 -5.88 -13.59 2.34
CA ARG A 122 -6.99 -14.47 2.74
C ARG A 122 -8.00 -13.76 3.61
N SER A 123 -9.28 -13.94 3.33
CA SER A 123 -10.39 -13.46 4.17
C SER A 123 -10.31 -11.97 4.51
N CYS A 124 -9.93 -11.12 3.54
CA CYS A 124 -9.88 -9.65 3.68
C CYS A 124 -11.12 -9.02 3.02
N PRO A 125 -12.24 -8.83 3.74
CA PRO A 125 -13.53 -8.51 3.12
C PRO A 125 -13.66 -7.06 2.61
N LYS A 126 -12.87 -6.12 3.15
CA LYS A 126 -12.90 -4.70 2.72
C LYS A 126 -11.97 -4.39 1.55
N LEU A 127 -11.05 -5.31 1.23
CA LEU A 127 -10.03 -5.07 0.23
C LEU A 127 -10.66 -5.00 -1.15
N LYS A 128 -10.58 -3.84 -1.82
CA LYS A 128 -11.22 -3.61 -3.13
C LYS A 128 -10.28 -3.92 -4.30
N TYR A 129 -8.99 -3.66 -4.11
CA TYR A 129 -7.94 -3.82 -5.12
C TYR A 129 -6.66 -4.36 -4.47
N ILE A 130 -5.88 -5.16 -5.19
CA ILE A 130 -4.55 -5.60 -4.70
C ILE A 130 -3.49 -4.57 -5.07
N PHE A 131 -3.40 -4.25 -6.36
CA PHE A 131 -2.41 -3.33 -6.93
C PHE A 131 -3.09 -2.12 -7.56
N SER A 132 -2.35 -1.02 -7.70
CA SER A 132 -2.69 0.06 -8.63
C SER A 132 -1.82 -0.09 -9.88
N ALA A 133 -2.35 0.30 -11.04
CA ALA A 133 -1.61 0.28 -12.31
C ALA A 133 -0.26 1.04 -12.23
N SER A 134 -0.18 2.11 -11.43
CA SER A 134 1.04 2.90 -11.23
C SER A 134 2.14 2.19 -10.46
N MET A 135 1.80 1.15 -9.68
CA MET A 135 2.74 0.43 -8.82
C MET A 135 3.18 -0.91 -9.39
N ILE A 136 2.59 -1.33 -10.51
CA ILE A 136 2.69 -2.71 -10.98
C ILE A 136 4.13 -3.09 -11.36
N GLN A 137 4.90 -2.12 -11.84
CA GLN A 137 6.32 -2.26 -12.17
C GLN A 137 7.20 -2.58 -10.95
N ASN A 138 6.71 -2.39 -9.72
CA ASN A 138 7.47 -2.71 -8.52
C ASN A 138 7.41 -4.20 -8.15
N PHE A 139 6.57 -4.97 -8.83
CA PHE A 139 6.29 -6.37 -8.51
C PHE A 139 6.76 -7.32 -9.61
N GLU A 140 7.77 -6.93 -10.38
CA GLU A 140 8.32 -7.74 -11.48
C GLU A 140 8.84 -9.11 -11.03
N LEU A 141 9.32 -9.21 -9.78
CA LEU A 141 9.82 -10.45 -9.19
C LEU A 141 8.72 -11.33 -8.59
N LEU A 142 7.44 -10.92 -8.65
CA LEU A 142 6.34 -11.66 -8.06
C LEU A 142 6.15 -13.01 -8.78
N ARG A 143 6.32 -14.10 -8.05
CA ARG A 143 6.21 -15.48 -8.53
C ARG A 143 4.90 -16.14 -8.14
N GLU A 144 4.39 -15.81 -6.96
CA GLU A 144 3.18 -16.39 -6.40
C GLU A 144 2.20 -15.30 -5.94
N LEU A 145 0.99 -15.35 -6.49
CA LEU A 145 -0.16 -14.57 -6.04
C LEU A 145 -1.30 -15.53 -5.67
N SER A 146 -1.62 -15.60 -4.39
CA SER A 146 -2.74 -16.41 -3.89
C SER A 146 -3.75 -15.55 -3.15
N ILE A 147 -4.98 -15.51 -3.64
CA ILE A 147 -6.07 -14.72 -3.07
C ILE A 147 -7.26 -15.64 -2.80
N ALA A 148 -7.71 -15.68 -1.55
CA ALA A 148 -8.85 -16.51 -1.16
C ALA A 148 -9.85 -15.78 -0.25
N ASP A 149 -11.15 -16.00 -0.44
CA ASP A 149 -12.24 -15.51 0.42
C ASP A 149 -12.22 -13.98 0.67
N CYS A 150 -11.70 -13.21 -0.29
CA CYS A 150 -11.70 -11.74 -0.23
C CYS A 150 -12.97 -11.21 -0.91
N ARG A 151 -14.06 -11.17 -0.15
CA ARG A 151 -15.41 -10.98 -0.71
C ARG A 151 -15.68 -9.61 -1.35
N GLY A 152 -15.02 -8.55 -0.89
CA GLY A 152 -15.13 -7.20 -1.47
C GLY A 152 -14.13 -6.90 -2.59
N LEU A 153 -13.32 -7.88 -3.01
CA LEU A 153 -12.31 -7.68 -4.04
C LEU A 153 -12.96 -7.56 -5.41
N ARG A 154 -12.80 -6.39 -6.05
CA ARG A 154 -13.44 -6.05 -7.32
C ARG A 154 -12.52 -6.28 -8.51
N GLU A 155 -11.26 -5.88 -8.39
CA GLU A 155 -10.24 -6.04 -9.44
C GLU A 155 -8.89 -6.34 -8.78
N ILE A 156 -8.04 -7.15 -9.40
CA ILE A 156 -6.68 -7.39 -8.88
C ILE A 156 -5.83 -6.13 -9.05
N ILE A 157 -6.03 -5.39 -10.14
CA ILE A 157 -5.30 -4.16 -10.47
C ILE A 157 -6.34 -3.05 -10.70
N SER A 158 -6.24 -1.95 -9.94
CA SER A 158 -7.07 -0.75 -10.14
C SER A 158 -6.63 0.03 -11.38
N LYS A 159 -7.61 0.45 -12.19
CA LYS A 159 -7.43 1.44 -13.26
C LYS A 159 -7.45 2.85 -12.68
N ASP A 160 -6.40 3.25 -11.99
CA ASP A 160 -6.29 4.64 -11.55
C ASP A 160 -5.91 5.53 -12.74
N ARG A 161 -6.82 6.44 -13.13
CA ARG A 161 -6.75 7.68 -13.99
C ARG A 161 -5.64 7.89 -15.04
N ALA A 162 -4.81 6.91 -15.38
CA ALA A 162 -3.82 7.01 -16.43
C ALA A 162 -4.45 6.42 -17.69
N ASP A 163 -4.95 7.31 -18.55
CA ASP A 163 -5.52 6.99 -19.86
C ASP A 163 -4.51 6.35 -20.84
N HIS A 164 -3.30 6.04 -20.38
CA HIS A 164 -2.22 5.48 -21.17
C HIS A 164 -1.43 4.47 -20.34
N VAL A 165 -1.92 3.23 -20.17
CA VAL A 165 -1.13 2.01 -20.35
C VAL A 165 -2.12 0.83 -20.30
N THR A 166 -2.36 0.21 -21.44
CA THR A 166 -2.50 -1.25 -21.50
C THR A 166 -1.96 -1.69 -22.85
N PRO A 167 -0.81 -2.38 -22.86
CA PRO A 167 -0.85 -3.85 -22.89
C PRO A 167 0.17 -4.48 -21.91
N CYS A 168 -0.31 -5.22 -20.92
CA CYS A 168 -0.32 -6.70 -20.92
C CYS A 168 1.05 -7.39 -20.75
N PHE A 169 1.85 -7.04 -19.74
CA PHE A 169 2.77 -7.95 -19.02
C PHE A 169 2.93 -7.44 -17.60
N VAL A 170 2.21 -8.05 -16.66
CA VAL A 170 2.05 -7.49 -15.31
C VAL A 170 3.04 -8.11 -14.32
N PHE A 171 3.35 -9.41 -14.48
CA PHE A 171 4.24 -10.15 -13.60
C PHE A 171 5.09 -11.14 -14.41
N PRO A 172 6.24 -10.72 -14.98
CA PRO A 172 7.03 -11.55 -15.89
C PRO A 172 7.55 -12.85 -15.25
N GLN A 173 7.66 -12.91 -13.92
CA GLN A 173 8.16 -14.06 -13.17
C GLN A 173 7.05 -14.92 -12.55
N MET A 174 5.78 -14.65 -12.84
CA MET A 174 4.68 -15.31 -12.16
C MET A 174 4.50 -16.75 -12.62
N THR A 175 4.60 -17.65 -11.64
CA THR A 175 4.48 -19.11 -11.83
C THR A 175 3.21 -19.67 -11.22
N THR A 176 2.66 -18.99 -10.22
CA THR A 176 1.50 -19.46 -9.45
C THR A 176 0.49 -18.34 -9.28
N LEU A 177 -0.71 -18.56 -9.81
CA LEU A 177 -1.87 -17.71 -9.58
C LEU A 177 -3.00 -18.59 -9.03
N ARG A 178 -3.44 -18.30 -7.79
CA ARG A 178 -4.57 -18.97 -7.16
C ARG A 178 -5.62 -17.95 -6.76
N LEU A 179 -6.84 -18.14 -7.24
CA LEU A 179 -7.99 -17.28 -6.97
C LEU A 179 -9.16 -18.15 -6.52
N GLU A 180 -9.63 -17.94 -5.30
CA GLU A 180 -10.63 -18.82 -4.67
C GLU A 180 -11.67 -18.00 -3.90
N ILE A 181 -12.96 -18.26 -4.13
CA ILE A 181 -14.07 -17.61 -3.39
C ILE A 181 -13.97 -16.06 -3.47
N LEU A 182 -14.11 -15.52 -4.69
CA LEU A 182 -14.03 -14.08 -4.96
C LEU A 182 -15.31 -13.58 -5.66
N PRO A 183 -16.44 -13.47 -4.94
CA PRO A 183 -17.76 -13.23 -5.53
C PRO A 183 -17.91 -11.88 -6.25
N GLU A 184 -17.17 -10.83 -5.85
CA GLU A 184 -17.23 -9.51 -6.48
C GLU A 184 -16.16 -9.29 -7.57
N LEU A 185 -15.28 -10.28 -7.81
CA LEU A 185 -14.14 -10.10 -8.71
C LEU A 185 -14.62 -10.03 -10.17
N LYS A 186 -14.35 -8.92 -10.83
CA LYS A 186 -14.62 -8.70 -12.25
C LYS A 186 -13.43 -9.17 -13.09
N CYS A 187 -13.71 -9.97 -14.11
CA CYS A 187 -12.72 -10.74 -14.87
C CYS A 187 -12.10 -9.99 -16.07
N TYR A 188 -11.94 -8.67 -16.02
CA TYR A 188 -11.33 -7.92 -17.15
C TYR A 188 -9.80 -7.91 -17.10
N THR A 189 -9.21 -8.33 -15.98
CA THR A 189 -7.77 -8.18 -15.69
C THR A 189 -6.99 -9.51 -15.76
N LEU A 190 -7.66 -10.67 -15.76
CA LEU A 190 -6.97 -11.97 -15.77
C LEU A 190 -6.24 -12.25 -17.09
N GLU A 191 -6.80 -11.81 -18.22
CA GLU A 191 -6.11 -11.88 -19.51
C GLU A 191 -4.79 -11.09 -19.51
N CYS A 192 -4.70 -10.01 -18.72
CA CYS A 192 -3.50 -9.20 -18.57
C CYS A 192 -2.45 -9.86 -17.66
N ILE A 193 -2.89 -10.65 -16.70
CA ILE A 193 -2.07 -11.34 -15.71
C ILE A 193 -1.47 -12.62 -16.30
N LEU A 194 -2.20 -13.30 -17.20
CA LEU A 194 -1.83 -14.61 -17.75
C LEU A 194 -1.19 -14.58 -19.14
N ARG A 195 -1.12 -13.43 -19.82
CA ARG A 195 -0.28 -13.28 -21.03
C ARG A 195 1.19 -13.34 -20.61
N ASN A 196 1.70 -14.56 -20.45
CA ASN A 196 3.12 -14.86 -20.42
C ASN A 196 3.59 -15.13 -21.85
N GLY A 197 4.67 -14.46 -22.26
CA GLY A 197 5.35 -14.48 -23.56
C GLY A 197 4.70 -15.28 -24.70
N GLN A 198 4.08 -14.57 -25.65
CA GLN A 198 4.21 -14.95 -27.06
C GLN A 198 5.15 -13.94 -27.70
N HIS A 199 6.39 -14.38 -27.90
CA HIS A 199 7.32 -13.78 -28.84
C HIS A 199 6.84 -14.02 -30.28
#